data_AF-A0A160FCG4-F1
#
_entry.id   AF-A0A160FCG4-F1
#
_cell.length_a   1.000
_cell.length_b   1.000
_cell.length_c   1.000
_cell.angle_alpha   90.00
_cell.angle_beta   90.00
_cell.angle_gamma   90.00
#
_symmetry.space_group_name_H-M   'P 1'
#
loop_
_entity.id
_entity.type
_entity.pdbx_description
1 polymer ?
#
loop_
_entity_poly.entity_id
_entity_poly.type
_entity_poly.pdbx_seq_one_letter_code
_entity_poly.pdbx_strand_id
1 'polypeptide(L)'
;MERILPKKRERRIFYTYNFVLMTFLILIAAKLCLDYFPYGFWLYAIIAYMTMFGGAVIYKRMYIPTYEIIVIQDGKEKIPVIFTYAMLTAVMIVCIVGGILIFFHQRNVFSSVFIPFFFFMGAFIWELTLSQMIDILNEKEIKISIKR
;
A
#
# COMPACT_ATOMS: atom_id res chain seq x y z
N MET A 1 13.21 -2.37 -4.36
CA MET A 1 12.37 -3.43 -4.98
C MET A 1 13.21 -4.58 -5.49
N GLU A 2 14.30 -4.33 -6.22
CA GLU A 2 15.16 -5.41 -6.74
C GLU A 2 15.83 -6.24 -5.63
N ARG A 3 16.07 -5.63 -4.46
CA ARG A 3 16.55 -6.31 -3.26
C ARG A 3 15.52 -7.20 -2.56
N ILE A 4 14.22 -6.96 -2.78
CA ILE A 4 13.11 -7.72 -2.14
C ILE A 4 12.54 -8.75 -3.12
N LEU A 5 12.34 -8.35 -4.38
CA LEU A 5 11.86 -9.18 -5.48
C LEU A 5 12.92 -9.15 -6.61
N PRO A 6 13.89 -10.08 -6.60
CA PRO A 6 15.01 -10.05 -7.53
C PRO A 6 14.61 -10.37 -8.97
N LYS A 7 13.58 -11.20 -9.19
CA LYS A 7 13.17 -11.57 -10.55
C LYS A 7 12.26 -10.52 -11.17
N LYS A 8 12.54 -10.14 -12.43
CA LYS A 8 11.70 -9.21 -13.21
C LYS A 8 10.24 -9.65 -13.29
N ARG A 9 9.99 -10.97 -13.40
CA ARG A 9 8.63 -11.54 -13.45
C ARG A 9 7.85 -11.28 -12.16
N GLU A 10 8.48 -11.48 -11.01
CA GLU A 10 7.87 -11.23 -9.69
C GLU A 10 7.53 -9.75 -9.55
N ARG A 11 8.45 -8.85 -9.90
CA ARG A 11 8.18 -7.41 -9.90
C ARG A 11 6.99 -7.03 -10.78
N ARG A 12 6.85 -7.63 -11.97
CA ARG A 12 5.69 -7.37 -12.84
C ARG A 12 4.39 -7.84 -12.19
N ILE A 13 4.37 -9.05 -11.64
CA ILE A 13 3.19 -9.59 -10.94
C ILE A 13 2.80 -8.69 -9.77
N PHE A 14 3.77 -8.24 -8.97
CA PHE A 14 3.55 -7.30 -7.87
C PHE A 14 2.82 -6.04 -8.32
N TYR A 15 3.34 -5.37 -9.35
CA TYR A 15 2.76 -4.11 -9.83
C TYR A 15 1.39 -4.31 -10.48
N THR A 16 1.19 -5.40 -11.22
CA THR A 16 -0.11 -5.75 -11.79
C THR A 16 -1.14 -6.00 -10.71
N TYR A 17 -0.79 -6.74 -9.66
CA TYR A 17 -1.71 -7.04 -8.56
C TYR A 17 -2.08 -5.76 -7.78
N ASN A 18 -1.10 -4.91 -7.47
CA ASN A 18 -1.37 -3.58 -6.89
C ASN A 18 -2.32 -2.75 -7.76
N PHE A 19 -2.06 -2.69 -9.07
CA PHE A 19 -2.90 -1.95 -10.01
C PHE A 19 -4.35 -2.45 -10.02
N VAL A 20 -4.55 -3.77 -10.03
CA VAL A 20 -5.89 -4.39 -10.01
C VAL A 20 -6.60 -4.06 -8.70
N LEU A 21 -5.92 -4.19 -7.55
CA LEU A 21 -6.53 -3.88 -6.24
C LEU A 21 -6.92 -2.41 -6.11
N MET A 22 -6.03 -1.49 -6.52
CA MET A 22 -6.32 -0.05 -6.50
C MET A 22 -7.51 0.28 -7.42
N THR A 23 -7.54 -0.28 -8.62
CA THR A 23 -8.64 -0.08 -9.57
C THR A 23 -9.95 -0.62 -9.01
N PHE A 24 -9.93 -1.81 -8.43
CA PHE A 24 -11.11 -2.42 -7.82
C PHE A 24 -11.66 -1.57 -6.67
N LEU A 25 -10.78 -1.04 -5.82
CA LEU A 25 -11.19 -0.15 -4.72
C LEU A 25 -11.83 1.14 -5.24
N ILE A 26 -11.28 1.75 -6.30
CA ILE A 26 -11.85 2.93 -6.96
C ILE A 26 -13.26 2.63 -7.48
N LEU A 27 -13.46 1.47 -8.10
CA LEU A 27 -14.76 1.07 -8.65
C LEU A 27 -15.80 0.82 -7.56
N ILE A 28 -15.43 0.15 -6.46
CA ILE A 28 -16.33 -0.09 -5.33
C ILE A 28 -16.78 1.23 -4.70
N ALA A 29 -15.84 2.15 -4.50
CA ALA A 29 -16.13 3.43 -3.88
C ALA A 29 -16.76 4.45 -4.83
N ALA A 30 -16.86 4.14 -6.13
CA ALA A 30 -17.29 5.08 -7.17
C ALA A 30 -18.69 5.65 -6.92
N LYS A 31 -19.67 4.80 -6.58
CA LYS A 31 -21.05 5.26 -6.36
C LYS A 31 -21.11 6.29 -5.22
N LEU A 32 -20.57 5.92 -4.07
CA LEU A 32 -20.54 6.80 -2.90
C LEU A 32 -19.75 8.08 -3.20
N CYS A 33 -18.59 7.98 -3.84
CA CYS A 33 -17.77 9.15 -4.10
C CYS A 33 -18.38 10.10 -5.13
N LEU A 34 -19.09 9.59 -6.14
CA LEU A 34 -19.77 10.41 -7.14
C LEU A 34 -20.95 11.20 -6.58
N ASP A 35 -21.61 10.68 -5.53
CA ASP A 35 -22.69 11.41 -4.84
C ASP A 35 -22.16 12.67 -4.12
N TYR A 36 -20.89 12.67 -3.71
CA TYR A 36 -20.23 13.77 -2.98
C TYR A 36 -19.14 14.50 -3.77
N PHE A 37 -18.81 14.05 -4.99
CA PHE A 37 -17.74 14.60 -5.83
C PHE A 37 -18.29 15.06 -7.20
N PRO A 38 -18.51 16.36 -7.41
CA PRO A 38 -19.27 16.87 -8.55
C PRO A 38 -18.49 16.88 -9.88
N TYR A 39 -17.19 16.61 -9.87
CA TYR A 39 -16.33 16.74 -11.05
C TYR A 39 -16.28 15.50 -11.95
N GLY A 40 -17.14 14.51 -11.68
CA GLY A 40 -17.29 13.30 -12.49
C GLY A 40 -16.27 12.19 -12.21
N PHE A 41 -16.51 11.03 -12.81
CA PHE A 41 -15.81 9.78 -12.49
C PHE A 41 -14.31 9.83 -12.81
N TRP A 42 -13.93 10.39 -13.96
CA TRP A 42 -12.54 10.39 -14.39
C TRP A 42 -11.64 11.18 -13.44
N LEU A 43 -12.08 12.37 -13.01
CA LEU A 43 -11.30 13.18 -12.08
C LEU A 43 -11.22 12.51 -10.70
N TYR A 44 -12.33 11.94 -10.22
CA TYR A 44 -12.35 11.12 -9.02
C TYR A 44 -11.34 9.97 -9.08
N ALA A 45 -11.36 9.19 -10.16
CA ALA A 45 -10.49 8.03 -10.33
C ALA A 45 -9.01 8.43 -10.37
N ILE A 46 -8.68 9.52 -11.07
CA ILE A 46 -7.31 10.05 -11.13
C ILE A 46 -6.84 10.47 -9.74
N ILE A 47 -7.64 11.23 -8.99
CA ILE A 47 -7.27 11.70 -7.65
C ILE A 47 -7.11 10.49 -6.71
N ALA A 48 -8.10 9.60 -6.66
CA ALA A 48 -8.05 8.39 -5.85
C ALA A 48 -6.80 7.56 -6.13
N TYR A 49 -6.47 7.37 -7.42
CA TYR A 49 -5.29 6.62 -7.83
C TYR A 49 -3.99 7.31 -7.43
N MET A 50 -3.86 8.62 -7.66
CA MET A 50 -2.70 9.40 -7.25
C MET A 50 -2.50 9.39 -5.73
N THR A 51 -3.59 9.51 -4.97
CA THR A 51 -3.56 9.49 -3.51
C THR A 51 -3.13 8.12 -2.98
N MET A 52 -3.69 7.02 -3.51
CA MET A 52 -3.23 5.66 -3.19
C MET A 52 -1.76 5.44 -3.56
N PHE A 53 -1.35 5.91 -4.74
CA PHE A 53 0.05 5.79 -5.15
C PHE A 53 0.99 6.53 -4.20
N GLY A 54 0.60 7.71 -3.72
CA GLY A 54 1.33 8.46 -2.69
C GLY A 54 1.51 7.64 -1.41
N GLY A 55 0.45 7.02 -0.90
CA GLY A 55 0.51 6.15 0.27
C GLY A 55 1.42 4.95 0.09
N ALA A 56 1.31 4.26 -1.05
CA ALA A 56 2.16 3.14 -1.41
C ALA A 56 3.64 3.53 -1.47
N VAL A 57 3.97 4.70 -2.02
CA VAL A 57 5.35 5.21 -2.09
C VAL A 57 5.92 5.52 -0.72
N ILE A 58 5.15 6.18 0.15
CA ILE A 58 5.58 6.46 1.53
C ILE A 58 5.82 5.16 2.29
N TYR A 59 4.88 4.21 2.22
CA TYR A 59 5.04 2.92 2.86
C TYR A 59 6.28 2.16 2.35
N LYS A 60 6.48 2.11 1.04
CA LYS A 60 7.69 1.53 0.42
C LYS A 60 8.97 2.15 0.97
N ARG A 61 9.01 3.48 1.19
CA ARG A 61 10.19 4.15 1.74
C ARG A 61 10.47 3.80 3.19
N MET A 62 9.46 3.44 3.98
CA MET A 62 9.64 2.92 5.34
C MET A 62 10.00 1.42 5.33
N TYR A 63 9.39 0.65 4.43
CA TYR A 63 9.56 -0.80 4.37
C TYR A 63 10.97 -1.21 3.95
N ILE A 64 11.51 -0.62 2.87
CA ILE A 64 12.83 -1.01 2.32
C ILE A 64 13.95 -0.97 3.38
N PRO A 65 14.19 0.13 4.11
CA PRO A 65 15.25 0.15 5.12
C PRO A 65 14.98 -0.83 6.27
N THR A 66 13.72 -0.97 6.69
CA THR A 66 13.32 -1.94 7.72
C THR A 66 13.62 -3.38 7.29
N TYR A 67 13.37 -3.71 6.02
CA TYR A 67 13.72 -4.99 5.44
C TYR A 67 15.23 -5.25 5.46
N GLU A 68 16.03 -4.26 5.06
CA GLU A 68 17.49 -4.40 5.00
C GLU A 68 18.10 -4.67 6.39
N ILE A 69 17.62 -3.96 7.41
CA ILE A 69 18.12 -4.16 8.78
C ILE A 69 17.67 -5.54 9.30
N ILE A 70 16.39 -5.86 9.19
CA ILE A 70 15.84 -7.02 9.92
C ILE A 70 16.06 -8.34 9.18
N VAL A 71 15.94 -8.35 7.85
CA VAL A 71 16.01 -9.59 7.06
C VAL A 71 17.43 -9.84 6.57
N ILE A 72 18.11 -8.80 6.09
CA ILE A 72 19.45 -8.96 5.51
C ILE A 72 20.54 -8.95 6.59
N GLN A 73 20.47 -8.06 7.58
CA GLN A 73 21.50 -7.98 8.64
C GLN A 73 21.23 -8.94 9.80
N ASP A 74 20.02 -8.97 10.36
CA ASP A 74 19.67 -9.85 11.49
C ASP A 74 19.32 -11.30 11.07
N GLY A 75 19.31 -11.59 9.76
CA GLY A 75 19.11 -12.95 9.23
C GLY A 75 17.72 -13.53 9.46
N LYS A 76 16.70 -12.71 9.73
CA LYS A 76 15.31 -13.20 9.84
C LYS A 76 14.75 -13.55 8.47
N GLU A 77 13.94 -14.60 8.40
CA GLU A 77 13.29 -15.01 7.13
C GLU A 77 12.31 -13.96 6.57
N LYS A 78 11.70 -13.16 7.44
CA LYS A 78 10.80 -12.06 7.06
C LYS A 78 10.72 -10.96 8.11
N ILE A 79 10.20 -9.80 7.72
CA ILE A 79 9.91 -8.72 8.68
C ILE A 79 8.84 -9.23 9.68
N PRO A 80 9.10 -9.14 10.99
CA PRO A 80 8.11 -9.49 12.00
C PRO A 80 6.88 -8.59 11.89
N VAL A 81 5.72 -9.20 12.07
CA VAL A 81 4.40 -8.56 11.94
C VAL A 81 4.27 -7.28 12.80
N ILE A 82 4.97 -7.22 13.94
CA ILE A 82 5.00 -6.04 14.82
C ILE A 82 5.52 -4.80 14.08
N PHE A 83 6.56 -4.93 13.26
CA PHE A 83 7.12 -3.79 12.51
C PHE A 83 6.19 -3.35 11.38
N THR A 84 5.54 -4.30 10.70
CA THR A 84 4.48 -4.00 9.72
C THR A 84 3.35 -3.20 10.37
N TYR A 85 2.85 -3.64 11.53
CA TYR A 85 1.81 -2.90 12.25
C TYR A 85 2.29 -1.51 12.65
N ALA A 86 3.51 -1.38 13.19
CA ALA A 86 4.06 -0.08 13.57
C ALA A 86 4.14 0.89 12.38
N MET A 87 4.59 0.44 11.20
CA MET A 87 4.63 1.26 9.98
C MET A 87 3.23 1.67 9.53
N LEU A 88 2.27 0.76 9.51
CA LEU A 88 0.89 1.07 9.15
C LEU A 88 0.23 2.03 10.15
N THR A 89 0.49 1.86 11.45
CA THR A 89 0.03 2.80 12.49
C THR A 89 0.63 4.19 12.29
N ALA A 90 1.91 4.29 11.93
CA ALA A 90 2.53 5.58 11.61
C ALA A 90 1.86 6.25 10.40
N VAL A 91 1.58 5.50 9.32
CA VAL A 91 0.81 6.01 8.17
C VAL A 91 -0.58 6.47 8.61
N MET A 92 -1.27 5.68 9.44
CA MET A 92 -2.60 6.00 9.93
C MET A 92 -2.61 7.30 10.73
N ILE A 93 -1.62 7.53 11.59
CA ILE A 93 -1.47 8.80 12.33
C ILE A 93 -1.30 9.97 11.36
N VAL A 94 -0.44 9.83 10.35
CA VAL A 94 -0.24 10.85 9.30
C VAL A 94 -1.54 11.12 8.55
N CYS A 95 -2.32 10.07 8.25
CA CYS A 95 -3.63 10.20 7.62
C CYS A 95 -4.63 10.96 8.50
N ILE A 96 -4.72 10.64 9.79
CA ILE A 96 -5.61 11.33 10.73
C ILE A 96 -5.25 12.81 10.82
N VAL A 97 -3.97 13.13 11.04
CA VAL A 97 -3.49 14.52 11.11
C VAL A 97 -3.73 15.25 9.80
N GLY A 98 -3.43 14.61 8.66
CA GLY A 98 -3.68 15.16 7.33
C GLY A 98 -5.16 15.45 7.07
N GLY A 99 -6.05 14.56 7.50
CA GLY A 99 -7.51 14.76 7.40
C GLY A 99 -7.97 15.96 8.21
N ILE A 100 -7.51 16.09 9.46
CA ILE A 100 -7.80 17.23 10.33
C ILE A 100 -7.32 18.54 9.68
N LEU A 101 -6.10 18.57 9.13
CA LEU A 101 -5.56 19.76 8.46
C LEU A 101 -6.37 20.14 7.21
N ILE A 102 -6.76 19.16 6.40
CA ILE A 102 -7.62 19.39 5.21
C ILE A 102 -8.98 19.95 5.63
N PHE A 103 -9.56 19.42 6.70
CA PHE A 103 -10.84 19.89 7.23
C PHE A 103 -10.77 21.37 7.64
N PHE A 104 -9.73 21.77 8.38
CA PHE A 104 -9.58 23.18 8.78
C PHE A 104 -9.34 24.12 7.60
N HIS A 105 -8.70 23.66 6.53
CA HIS A 105 -8.39 24.48 5.36
C HIS A 105 -9.58 24.63 4.39
N GLN A 106 -10.23 23.52 4.02
CA GLN A 106 -11.28 23.52 2.99
C GLN A 106 -12.70 23.43 3.55
N ARG A 107 -12.86 23.11 4.84
CA ARG A 107 -14.16 22.82 5.49
C ARG A 107 -15.01 21.78 4.77
N ASN A 108 -14.36 20.91 4.00
CA ASN A 108 -15.02 19.84 3.26
C ASN A 108 -14.81 18.50 3.98
N VAL A 109 -15.88 18.01 4.60
CA VAL A 109 -15.87 16.73 5.35
C VAL A 109 -15.51 15.56 4.43
N PHE A 110 -16.07 15.53 3.22
CA PHE A 110 -15.79 14.44 2.27
C PHE A 110 -14.30 14.38 1.94
N SER A 111 -13.69 15.48 1.49
CA SER A 111 -12.25 15.50 1.15
C SER A 111 -11.34 15.17 2.34
N SER A 112 -11.73 15.60 3.55
CA SER A 112 -10.97 15.35 4.79
C SER A 112 -10.93 13.88 5.21
N VAL A 113 -11.88 13.07 4.73
CA VAL A 113 -11.91 11.61 4.97
C VAL A 113 -11.40 10.87 3.74
N PHE A 114 -11.84 11.27 2.56
CA PHE A 114 -11.53 10.65 1.28
C PHE A 114 -10.02 10.58 1.02
N ILE A 115 -9.30 11.72 1.10
CA ILE A 115 -7.87 11.76 0.79
C ILE A 115 -7.07 10.89 1.77
N PRO A 116 -7.22 11.04 3.10
CA PRO A 116 -6.51 10.18 4.04
C PRO A 116 -6.85 8.69 3.92
N PHE A 117 -8.12 8.36 3.66
CA PHE A 117 -8.56 6.98 3.49
C PHE A 117 -7.87 6.33 2.28
N PHE A 118 -7.97 6.93 1.10
CA PHE A 118 -7.31 6.39 -0.09
C PHE A 118 -5.79 6.37 0.06
N PHE A 119 -5.20 7.33 0.77
CA PHE A 119 -3.76 7.32 1.05
C PHE A 119 -3.38 6.11 1.90
N PHE A 120 -4.10 5.87 3.00
CA PHE A 120 -3.88 4.70 3.85
C PHE A 120 -4.09 3.39 3.09
N MET A 121 -5.17 3.29 2.30
CA MET A 121 -5.46 2.11 1.51
C MET A 121 -4.37 1.81 0.48
N GLY A 122 -3.73 2.84 -0.09
CA GLY A 122 -2.57 2.67 -0.95
C GLY A 122 -1.38 2.02 -0.23
N ALA A 123 -1.06 2.47 0.98
CA ALA A 123 -0.04 1.86 1.83
C ALA A 123 -0.40 0.41 2.20
N PHE A 124 -1.67 0.17 2.55
CA PHE A 124 -2.16 -1.15 2.94
C PHE A 124 -2.14 -2.16 1.79
N ILE A 125 -2.60 -1.77 0.60
CA ILE A 125 -2.56 -2.61 -0.61
C ILE A 125 -1.12 -2.99 -0.95
N TRP A 126 -0.19 -2.04 -0.81
CA TRP A 126 1.22 -2.31 -1.04
C TRP A 126 1.75 -3.38 -0.08
N GLU A 127 1.50 -3.23 1.22
CA GLU A 127 1.92 -4.23 2.21
C GLU A 127 1.32 -5.59 1.95
N LEU A 128 -0.01 -5.66 1.78
CA LEU A 128 -0.72 -6.91 1.55
C LEU A 128 -0.16 -7.67 0.36
N THR A 129 0.10 -6.97 -0.75
CA THR A 129 0.69 -7.57 -1.94
C THR A 129 2.10 -8.07 -1.67
N LEU A 130 2.89 -7.30 -0.93
CA LEU A 130 4.29 -7.63 -0.65
C LEU A 130 4.40 -8.83 0.29
N SER A 131 3.65 -8.85 1.39
CA SER A 131 3.64 -9.97 2.34
C SER A 131 3.22 -11.27 1.65
N GLN A 132 2.14 -11.24 0.86
CA GLN A 132 1.70 -12.40 0.08
C GLN A 132 2.78 -12.90 -0.89
N MET A 133 3.48 -11.98 -1.56
CA MET A 133 4.54 -12.38 -2.48
C MET A 133 5.74 -13.00 -1.77
N ILE A 134 6.12 -12.49 -0.61
CA ILE A 134 7.20 -13.06 0.21
C ILE A 134 6.81 -14.46 0.69
N ASP A 135 5.59 -14.65 1.20
CA ASP A 135 5.13 -15.97 1.65
C ASP A 135 5.13 -17.00 0.50
N ILE A 136 4.66 -16.61 -0.70
CA ILE A 136 4.70 -17.48 -1.90
C ILE A 136 6.13 -17.85 -2.32
N LEU A 137 7.10 -16.94 -2.14
CA LEU A 137 8.50 -17.20 -2.47
C LEU A 137 9.14 -18.16 -1.48
N ASN A 138 8.90 -17.96 -0.19
CA ASN A 138 9.40 -18.84 0.87
C ASN A 138 8.86 -20.27 0.70
N GLU A 139 7.57 -20.44 0.37
CA GLU A 139 7.00 -21.76 0.07
C GLU A 139 7.68 -22.46 -1.12
N LYS A 140 8.06 -21.71 -2.15
CA LYS A 140 8.75 -22.28 -3.33
C LYS A 140 10.16 -22.75 -2.98
N GLU A 141 10.89 -22.02 -2.15
CA GLU A 141 12.23 -22.42 -1.72
C GLU A 141 12.18 -23.70 -0.87
N ILE A 142 11.22 -23.79 0.07
CA ILE A 142 11.00 -24.99 0.88
C ILE A 142 10.70 -26.22 -0.01
N LYS A 143 9.79 -26.10 -0.99
CA LYS A 143 9.46 -27.21 -1.91
C LYS A 143 10.62 -27.66 -2.79
N ILE A 144 11.56 -26.77 -3.12
CA ILE A 144 12.77 -27.11 -3.89
C ILE A 144 13.78 -27.86 -3.00
N SER A 145 13.91 -27.46 -1.72
CA SER A 145 14.81 -28.14 -0.77
C SER A 145 14.40 -29.58 -0.47
N ILE A 146 13.09 -29.86 -0.36
CA ILE A 146 12.55 -31.20 -0.06
C ILE A 146 12.71 -32.18 -1.24
N LYS A 147 12.88 -31.66 -2.47
CA LYS A 147 13.05 -32.47 -3.69
C LYS A 147 14.50 -32.81 -4.02
N ARG A 148 15.49 -32.30 -3.27
CA ARG A 148 16.91 -32.65 -3.42
C ARG A 148 17.30 -33.69 -2.38
#